data_AF-A0A5N6PZ23-F1
#
_entry.id   AF-A0A5N6PZ23-F1
#
_cell.length_a   1.000
_cell.length_b   1.000
_cell.length_c   1.000
_cell.angle_alpha   90.00
_cell.angle_beta   90.00
_cell.angle_gamma   90.00
#
_symmetry.space_group_name_H-M   'P 1'
#
loop_
_entity.id
_entity.type
_entity.pdbx_description
1 polymer ?
#
loop_
_entity_poly.entity_id
_entity_poly.type
_entity_poly.pdbx_seq_one_letter_code
_entity_poly.pdbx_strand_id
1 'polypeptide(L)'
;MYESEINRSYGKDHEDPSLHIAGFLEICATFKINGVSDDVIRLRLFPFTLRDRAKAWLISFPSGCITTWNQMSEKFFEKYFPPEKTAKLRARILSFQQDDGESPLLGC
;
A
#
# COMPACT_ATOMS: atom_id res chain seq x y z
N MET A 1 -23.53 -13.32 10.38
CA MET A 1 -23.23 -13.12 8.94
C MET A 1 -22.82 -11.66 8.74
N TYR A 2 -21.60 -11.31 9.15
CA TYR A 2 -21.04 -9.96 8.98
C TYR A 2 -19.54 -10.10 8.65
N GLU A 3 -19.28 -10.78 7.54
CA GLU A 3 -17.92 -11.01 7.04
C GLU A 3 -17.82 -10.79 5.52
N SER A 4 -18.61 -9.88 4.95
CA SER A 4 -18.70 -9.74 3.49
C SER A 4 -18.22 -8.41 2.91
N GLU A 5 -17.36 -7.65 3.59
CA GLU A 5 -16.80 -6.41 2.98
C GLU A 5 -15.42 -5.97 3.47
N ILE A 6 -14.64 -6.86 4.11
CA ILE A 6 -13.19 -6.65 4.18
C ILE A 6 -12.63 -7.02 2.80
N ASN A 7 -12.79 -6.13 1.83
CA ASN A 7 -12.45 -6.30 0.43
C ASN A 7 -10.91 -6.27 0.22
N ARG A 8 -10.26 -7.29 0.77
CA ARG A 8 -9.37 -8.22 0.09
C ARG A 8 -8.65 -7.73 -1.19
N SER A 9 -7.53 -7.02 -1.07
CA SER A 9 -6.35 -7.37 -1.89
C SER A 9 -5.05 -6.74 -1.45
N TYR A 10 -4.04 -7.60 -1.35
CA TYR A 10 -2.71 -7.25 -1.81
C TYR A 10 -2.13 -8.50 -2.49
N GLY A 11 -2.19 -8.59 -3.81
CA GLY A 11 -1.74 -9.80 -4.52
C GLY A 11 -1.90 -9.76 -6.05
N LYS A 12 -2.11 -8.58 -6.63
CA LYS A 12 -1.99 -8.36 -8.08
C LYS A 12 -0.93 -7.30 -8.30
N ASP A 13 -0.14 -7.46 -9.36
CA ASP A 13 1.04 -6.65 -9.69
C ASP A 13 0.74 -5.15 -10.02
N HIS A 14 -0.46 -4.64 -9.69
CA HIS A 14 -0.99 -3.37 -10.18
C HIS A 14 -1.70 -2.48 -9.14
N GLU A 15 -1.79 -2.87 -7.85
CA GLU A 15 -2.36 -1.98 -6.82
C GLU A 15 -1.29 -0.99 -6.33
N ASP A 16 -1.66 0.30 -6.28
CA ASP A 16 -0.80 1.37 -5.74
C ASP A 16 -0.73 1.22 -4.19
N PRO A 17 0.46 0.95 -3.62
CA PRO A 17 0.58 0.76 -2.17
C PRO A 17 0.19 2.00 -1.34
N SER A 18 0.17 3.20 -1.94
CA SER A 18 -0.30 4.44 -1.28
C SER A 18 -1.83 4.46 -1.17
N LEU A 19 -2.54 4.03 -2.21
CA LEU A 19 -4.00 3.89 -2.17
C LEU A 19 -4.42 2.82 -1.15
N HIS A 20 -3.66 1.74 -1.06
CA HIS A 20 -3.88 0.69 -0.04
C HIS A 20 -3.77 1.24 1.38
N ILE A 21 -2.71 2.01 1.67
CA ILE A 21 -2.52 2.61 2.99
C ILE A 21 -3.62 3.63 3.30
N ALA A 22 -4.03 4.44 2.34
CA ALA A 22 -5.12 5.39 2.52
C ALA A 22 -6.43 4.69 2.91
N GLY A 23 -6.84 3.67 2.14
CA GLY A 23 -8.06 2.90 2.44
C GLY A 23 -7.96 2.14 3.77
N PHE A 24 -6.78 1.61 4.11
CA PHE A 24 -6.56 0.98 5.40
C PHE A 24 -6.72 1.95 6.58
N LEU A 25 -6.22 3.18 6.45
CA LEU A 25 -6.34 4.20 7.49
C LEU A 25 -7.79 4.65 7.67
N GLU A 26 -8.56 4.76 6.59
CA GLU A 26 -10.01 5.04 6.67
C GLU A 26 -10.75 3.92 7.43
N ILE A 27 -10.45 2.66 7.10
CA ILE A 27 -11.01 1.52 7.83
C ILE A 27 -10.63 1.58 9.31
N CYS A 28 -9.36 1.82 9.63
CA CYS A 28 -8.89 1.93 11.02
C CYS A 28 -9.56 3.08 11.78
N ALA A 29 -9.86 4.20 11.11
CA ALA A 29 -10.55 5.34 11.73
C ALA A 29 -11.97 5.00 12.20
N THR A 30 -12.59 3.96 11.64
CA THR A 30 -13.89 3.44 12.10
C THR A 30 -13.78 2.60 13.38
N PHE A 31 -12.58 2.09 13.71
CA PHE A 31 -12.33 1.30 14.91
C PHE A 31 -11.81 2.21 16.02
N LYS A 32 -12.64 2.44 17.04
CA LYS A 32 -12.23 3.14 18.26
C LYS A 32 -12.42 2.23 19.46
N ILE A 33 -11.31 1.81 20.07
CA ILE A 33 -11.31 0.94 21.25
C ILE A 33 -10.74 1.74 22.43
N ASN A 34 -11.55 1.95 23.46
CA ASN A 34 -11.13 2.68 24.65
C ASN A 34 -9.94 1.99 25.33
N GLY A 35 -8.87 2.76 25.58
CA GLY A 35 -7.65 2.26 26.23
C GLY A 35 -6.65 1.57 25.30
N VAL A 36 -6.91 1.50 23.99
CA VAL A 36 -5.96 0.98 22.99
C VAL A 36 -5.54 2.12 22.07
N SER A 37 -4.22 2.29 21.87
CA SER A 37 -3.70 3.26 20.91
C SER A 37 -4.03 2.84 19.47
N ASP A 38 -4.35 3.81 18.61
CA ASP A 38 -4.56 3.61 17.18
C ASP A 38 -3.40 2.87 16.51
N ASP A 39 -2.16 3.09 16.98
CA ASP A 39 -0.99 2.37 16.47
C ASP A 39 -1.08 0.88 16.74
N VAL A 40 -1.56 0.48 17.91
CA VAL A 40 -1.72 -0.94 18.26
C VAL A 40 -2.81 -1.58 17.40
N ILE A 41 -3.91 -0.85 17.15
CA ILE A 41 -4.99 -1.30 16.28
C ILE A 41 -4.47 -1.49 14.86
N ARG A 42 -3.81 -0.46 14.31
CA ARG A 42 -3.25 -0.47 12.95
C ARG A 42 -2.21 -1.58 12.79
N LEU A 43 -1.25 -1.71 13.70
CA LEU A 43 -0.23 -2.75 13.63
C LEU A 43 -0.80 -4.18 13.69
N ARG A 44 -1.88 -4.39 14.45
CA ARG A 44 -2.55 -5.70 14.52
C ARG A 44 -3.38 -6.00 13.28
N LEU A 45 -4.04 -5.00 12.70
CA LEU A 45 -4.93 -5.20 11.56
C LEU A 45 -4.18 -5.24 10.22
N PHE A 46 -3.07 -4.51 10.10
CA PHE A 46 -2.34 -4.40 8.84
C PHE A 46 -1.90 -5.74 8.22
N PRO A 47 -1.38 -6.74 8.99
CA PRO A 47 -1.04 -8.06 8.45
C PRO A 47 -2.21 -8.80 7.76
N PHE A 48 -3.46 -8.47 8.11
CA PHE A 48 -4.65 -9.06 7.48
C PHE A 48 -4.98 -8.46 6.13
N THR A 49 -4.48 -7.26 5.84
CA THR A 49 -4.65 -6.59 4.54
C THR A 49 -3.64 -7.05 3.50
N LEU A 50 -2.51 -7.61 3.94
CA LEU A 50 -1.44 -8.12 3.08
C LEU A 50 -1.71 -9.57 2.65
N ARG A 51 -1.26 -9.96 1.45
CA ARG A 51 -1.19 -11.38 1.06
C ARG A 51 0.23 -11.85 0.79
N ASP A 52 0.37 -13.17 0.77
CA ASP A 52 1.54 -13.94 0.33
C ASP A 52 2.87 -13.34 0.79
N ARG A 53 3.64 -12.79 -0.15
CA ARG A 53 5.00 -12.28 0.07
C ARG A 53 5.04 -11.06 0.99
N ALA A 54 4.04 -10.19 0.95
CA ALA A 54 3.97 -9.02 1.83
C ALA A 54 3.66 -9.39 3.27
N LYS A 55 2.75 -10.33 3.45
CA LYS A 55 2.46 -10.89 4.76
C LYS A 55 3.67 -11.64 5.32
N ALA A 56 4.30 -12.50 4.51
CA ALA A 56 5.51 -13.24 4.90
C ALA A 56 6.69 -12.31 5.27
N TRP A 57 6.87 -11.22 4.54
CA TRP A 57 7.87 -10.21 4.88
C TRP A 57 7.57 -9.52 6.20
N LEU A 58 6.32 -9.10 6.44
CA LEU A 58 5.96 -8.42 7.68
C LEU A 58 6.11 -9.32 8.93
N ILE A 59 5.75 -10.61 8.83
CA ILE A 59 5.92 -11.55 9.95
C ILE A 59 7.37 -11.99 10.16
N SER A 60 8.28 -11.71 9.20
CA SER A 60 9.70 -12.04 9.34
C SER A 60 10.44 -11.13 10.32
N PHE A 61 9.86 -10.00 10.69
CA PHE A 61 10.45 -9.09 11.67
C PHE A 61 10.35 -9.67 13.09
N PRO A 62 11.42 -9.60 13.90
CA PRO A 62 11.36 -10.00 15.28
C PRO A 62 10.39 -9.11 16.07
N SER A 63 9.71 -9.69 17.05
CA SER A 63 8.78 -9.00 17.94
C SER A 63 9.45 -7.77 18.57
N GLY A 64 8.79 -6.62 18.49
CA GLY A 64 9.31 -5.35 19.03
C GLY A 64 10.24 -4.59 18.09
N CYS A 65 10.53 -5.08 16.88
CA CYS A 65 11.26 -4.33 15.86
C CYS A 65 10.44 -3.17 15.27
N ILE A 66 9.11 -3.35 15.19
CA ILE A 66 8.15 -2.36 14.73
C ILE A 66 7.14 -2.15 15.86
N THR A 67 7.19 -0.98 16.49
CA THR A 67 6.35 -0.66 17.66
C THR A 67 5.36 0.47 17.39
N THR A 68 5.58 1.25 16.34
CA THR A 68 4.69 2.34 15.91
C THR A 68 4.22 2.15 14.49
N TRP A 69 3.08 2.74 14.16
CA TRP A 69 2.56 2.72 12.79
C TRP A 69 3.54 3.37 11.81
N ASN A 70 4.17 4.48 12.20
CA ASN A 70 5.10 5.21 11.34
C ASN A 70 6.29 4.34 10.89
N GLN A 71 6.91 3.62 11.82
CA GLN A 71 8.01 2.69 11.51
C GLN A 71 7.56 1.57 10.56
N MET A 72 6.34 1.06 10.73
CA MET A 72 5.78 0.06 9.86
C MET A 72 5.61 0.61 8.44
N SER A 73 4.93 1.76 8.31
CA SER A 73 4.67 2.37 7.01
C SER A 73 5.96 2.72 6.27
N GLU A 74 6.97 3.29 6.95
CA GLU A 74 8.27 3.60 6.35
C GLU A 74 8.93 2.35 5.77
N LYS A 75 9.06 1.28 6.56
CA LYS A 75 9.66 0.02 6.09
C LYS A 75 8.87 -0.61 4.94
N PHE A 76 7.54 -0.50 4.98
CA PHE A 76 6.68 -1.02 3.93
C PHE A 76 6.89 -0.25 2.63
N PHE A 77 6.95 1.09 2.69
CA PHE A 77 7.28 1.92 1.54
C PHE A 77 8.70 1.67 1.04
N GLU A 78 9.71 1.55 1.89
CA GLU A 78 11.07 1.23 1.43
C GLU A 78 11.13 -0.10 0.68
N LYS A 79 10.38 -1.11 1.14
CA LYS A 79 10.39 -2.46 0.55
C LYS A 79 9.61 -2.55 -0.76
N TYR A 80 8.42 -1.94 -0.81
CA TYR A 80 7.48 -2.08 -1.95
C TYR A 80 7.46 -0.86 -2.89
N PHE A 81 7.94 0.28 -2.40
CA PHE A 81 8.17 1.55 -3.09
C PHE A 81 9.67 1.94 -3.10
N PRO A 82 10.59 1.07 -3.57
CA PRO A 82 11.98 1.48 -3.69
C PRO A 82 12.08 2.70 -4.63
N PRO A 83 13.01 3.63 -4.34
CA PRO A 83 13.11 4.92 -5.04
C PRO A 83 13.25 4.80 -6.56
N GLU A 84 13.66 3.65 -7.09
CA GLU A 84 13.73 3.35 -8.52
C GLU A 84 12.35 3.37 -9.22
N LYS A 85 11.28 2.92 -8.56
CA LYS A 85 9.91 3.00 -9.10
C LYS A 85 9.38 4.44 -9.07
N THR A 86 9.74 5.19 -8.03
CA THR A 86 9.43 6.62 -7.90
C THR A 86 10.22 7.46 -8.89
N ALA A 87 11.47 7.09 -9.20
CA ALA A 87 12.30 7.74 -10.21
C ALA A 87 11.76 7.52 -11.62
N LYS A 88 11.27 6.32 -11.96
CA LYS A 88 10.56 6.09 -13.24
C LYS A 88 9.25 6.86 -13.34
N LEU A 89 8.48 6.94 -12.26
CA LEU A 89 7.24 7.73 -12.24
C LEU A 89 7.53 9.23 -12.35
N ARG A 90 8.51 9.74 -11.60
CA ARG A 90 9.01 11.12 -11.71
C ARG A 90 9.60 11.39 -13.09
N ALA A 91 10.37 10.48 -13.66
CA ALA A 91 10.92 10.61 -15.00
C ALA A 91 9.82 10.60 -16.06
N ARG A 92 8.74 9.81 -15.92
CA ARG A 92 7.56 9.89 -16.82
C ARG A 92 6.78 11.18 -16.67
N ILE A 93 6.64 11.72 -15.45
CA ILE A 93 5.97 13.01 -15.21
C ILE A 93 6.81 14.17 -15.75
N LEU A 94 8.14 14.09 -15.62
CA LEU A 94 9.09 15.10 -16.12
C LEU A 94 9.38 14.93 -17.63
N SER A 95 9.27 13.70 -18.15
CA SER A 95 9.30 13.36 -19.57
C SER A 95 7.87 13.33 -20.10
N PHE A 96 7.22 14.49 -20.06
CA PHE A 96 6.11 14.77 -20.97
C PHE A 96 6.69 15.01 -22.38
N GLN A 97 7.37 14.00 -22.93
CA GLN A 97 7.60 13.90 -24.36
C GLN A 97 6.49 13.00 -24.87
N GLN A 98 5.66 13.56 -25.76
CA GLN A 98 4.73 12.83 -26.59
C GLN A 98 5.41 11.56 -27.10
N ASP A 99 4.73 10.43 -26.92
CA ASP A 99 5.01 9.25 -27.71
C ASP A 99 4.69 9.63 -29.17
N ASP A 100 5.71 9.90 -29.99
CA ASP A 100 5.60 9.97 -31.44
C ASP A 100 5.28 8.54 -31.94
N GLY A 101 4.02 8.14 -31.79
CA GLY A 101 3.57 6.79 -32.09
C GLY A 101 2.10 6.66 -32.47
N GLU A 102 1.27 7.68 -32.25
CA GLU A 102 -0.10 7.68 -32.77
C GLU A 102 -0.08 8.12 -34.23
N SER A 103 0.10 7.15 -35.12
CA SER A 103 -0.29 7.30 -36.53
C SER A 103 -1.76 7.74 -36.57
N PRO A 104 -2.10 8.86 -37.22
CA PRO A 104 -3.49 9.24 -37.38
C PRO A 104 -4.13 8.25 -38.36
N LEU A 105 -4.84 7.26 -37.82
CA LEU A 105 -5.76 6.49 -38.63
C LEU A 105 -6.94 7.39 -38.99
N LEU A 106 -7.00 7.69 -40.29
CA LEU A 106 -8.12 8.25 -41.03
C LEU A 106 -9.46 7.66 -40.57
N GLY A 107 -10.47 8.51 -40.35
CA GLY A 107 -11.85 8.06 -40.20
C GLY A 107 -12.82 9.11 -39.68
N CYS A 108 -13.40 9.87 -40.63
CA CYS A 108 -14.52 10.82 -40.55
C CYS A 108 -14.18 12.27 -40.18
#